data_AF-A0A4S8ME90-F1
#
_entry.id   AF-A0A4S8ME90-F1
#
_cell.length_a   1.000
_cell.length_b   1.000
_cell.length_c   1.000
_cell.angle_alpha   90.00
_cell.angle_beta   90.00
_cell.angle_gamma   90.00
#
_symmetry.space_group_name_H-M   'P 1'
#
loop_
_entity.id
_entity.type
_entity.pdbx_description
1 polymer ?
#
loop_
_entity_poly.entity_id
_entity_poly.type
_entity_poly.pdbx_seq_one_letter_code
_entity_poly.pdbx_strand_id
1 'polypeptide(L)'
;GATYPRLAIEDLQSAEQDQFLLFILSYLIIQERQLPQDLNAPPSDETKAIYNAYNQVSTTGLPGTAAMNFPELAGIHGLPYQAWKGDPQHDVKADYNAQDPKDMGPKPSRFGGYCNHGSVLFPKIAIPVRYYYLLSIVTIWFWDWSDKRVETEGLPKVLYEEEIDLSVVSGTQVTIIRVPNPISYYPFKSIPPGFRDIKDETAYYSQWMRTVRYAPSNPDSLLPGDIEALNKRLKDELPNLRCRLASLFTLPTGEETEPEDRPRRKCQTYDEFSNHTVQSTNKLHYYDSDSLEGIHDTMHDILGGNGHMSNPDYAGFDPIFHLHHCNVDRLYALWEYVYPKDCYVTDNEYVFTQNRGTYALVYNSMVLGETELAPFRLESGKYWTSDHARRLD
;
A
#
# COMPACT_ATOMS: atom_id res chain seq x y z
N GLY A 1 -18.89 14.21 1.37
CA GLY A 1 -18.35 15.01 0.26
C GLY A 1 -18.84 14.45 -1.06
N ALA A 2 -18.60 15.13 -2.18
CA ALA A 2 -18.81 14.55 -3.50
C ALA A 2 -17.77 13.45 -3.78
N THR A 3 -18.10 12.50 -4.65
CA THR A 3 -17.19 11.45 -5.12
C THR A 3 -16.34 12.01 -6.26
N TYR A 4 -15.01 11.95 -6.13
CA TYR A 4 -14.07 12.41 -7.15
C TYR A 4 -13.24 11.22 -7.68
N PRO A 5 -12.92 11.19 -8.98
CA PRO A 5 -12.02 10.18 -9.52
C PRO A 5 -10.61 10.37 -8.93
N ARG A 6 -9.94 9.27 -8.60
CA ARG A 6 -8.49 9.30 -8.40
C ARG A 6 -7.84 9.36 -9.79
N LEU A 7 -6.81 10.19 -9.92
CA LEU A 7 -5.93 10.33 -11.08
C LEU A 7 -4.64 9.54 -10.87
N ALA A 8 -3.97 9.18 -11.97
CA ALA A 8 -2.61 8.70 -11.92
C ALA A 8 -1.69 9.84 -11.43
N ILE A 9 -0.63 9.52 -10.70
CA ILE A 9 0.26 10.51 -10.08
C ILE A 9 0.85 11.53 -11.08
N GLU A 10 1.17 11.10 -12.29
CA GLU A 10 1.70 11.95 -13.36
C GLU A 10 0.62 12.90 -13.93
N ASP A 11 -0.62 12.42 -14.00
CA ASP A 11 -1.75 13.20 -14.50
C ASP A 11 -2.20 14.21 -13.44
N LEU A 12 -2.17 13.84 -12.17
CA LEU A 12 -2.35 14.76 -11.03
C LEU A 12 -1.32 15.89 -11.06
N GLN A 13 -0.04 15.54 -11.23
CA GLN A 13 1.06 16.50 -11.25
C GLN A 13 0.92 17.51 -12.39
N SER A 14 0.42 17.08 -13.55
CA SER A 14 0.34 17.92 -14.75
C SER A 14 -0.98 18.67 -14.89
N ALA A 15 -2.11 18.06 -14.54
CA ALA A 15 -3.45 18.62 -14.77
C ALA A 15 -4.07 19.31 -13.55
N GLU A 16 -3.70 18.90 -12.32
CA GLU A 16 -4.35 19.32 -11.08
C GLU A 16 -3.31 19.81 -10.05
N GLN A 17 -2.55 20.83 -10.43
CA GLN A 17 -1.38 21.30 -9.67
C GLN A 17 -1.69 21.72 -8.23
N ASP A 18 -2.87 22.28 -7.96
CA ASP A 18 -3.28 22.63 -6.59
C ASP A 18 -3.51 21.39 -5.72
N GLN A 19 -4.12 20.34 -6.29
CA GLN A 19 -4.30 19.07 -5.59
C GLN A 19 -2.97 18.35 -5.40
N PHE A 20 -2.08 18.43 -6.39
CA PHE A 20 -0.72 17.91 -6.31
C PHE A 20 0.09 18.62 -5.19
N LEU A 21 0.02 19.95 -5.13
CA LEU A 21 0.63 20.76 -4.07
C LEU A 21 0.12 20.32 -2.69
N LEU A 22 -1.20 20.24 -2.50
CA LEU A 22 -1.79 19.79 -1.23
C LEU A 22 -1.39 18.35 -0.87
N PHE A 23 -1.32 17.46 -1.86
CA PHE A 23 -0.89 16.08 -1.67
C PHE A 23 0.55 16.02 -1.14
N ILE A 24 1.48 16.72 -1.78
CA ILE A 24 2.89 16.75 -1.37
C ILE A 24 3.07 17.40 0.01
N LEU A 25 2.43 18.55 0.26
CA LEU A 25 2.50 19.23 1.56
C LEU A 25 1.94 18.35 2.68
N SER A 26 0.87 17.62 2.44
CA SER A 26 0.29 16.77 3.48
C SER A 26 1.15 15.55 3.77
N TYR A 27 1.80 14.97 2.76
CA TYR A 27 2.80 13.92 2.95
C TYR A 27 4.02 14.42 3.73
N LEU A 28 4.48 15.65 3.48
CA LEU A 28 5.54 16.28 4.27
C LEU A 28 5.13 16.46 5.75
N ILE A 29 3.87 16.84 6.02
CA ILE A 29 3.34 16.99 7.39
C ILE A 29 3.37 15.65 8.14
N ILE A 30 2.79 14.58 7.57
CA ILE A 30 2.72 13.28 8.26
C ILE A 30 4.09 12.63 8.44
N GLN A 31 5.07 12.98 7.60
CA GLN A 31 6.47 12.57 7.73
C GLN A 31 7.29 13.50 8.63
N GLU A 32 6.68 14.60 9.12
CA GLU A 32 7.31 15.62 9.95
C GLU A 32 8.58 16.23 9.29
N ARG A 33 8.55 16.36 7.96
CA ARG A 33 9.62 16.99 7.17
C ARG A 33 9.43 18.50 7.17
N GLN A 34 10.51 19.25 7.04
CA GLN A 34 10.44 20.72 7.07
C GLN A 34 10.44 21.28 5.64
N LEU A 35 9.71 22.39 5.45
CA LEU A 35 9.86 23.18 4.22
C LEU A 35 11.20 23.93 4.23
N PRO A 36 11.81 24.17 3.06
CA PRO A 36 13.04 24.94 2.97
C PRO A 36 12.79 26.38 3.42
N GLN A 37 13.68 26.90 4.26
CA GLN A 37 13.60 28.25 4.82
C GLN A 37 14.02 29.33 3.80
N ASP A 38 14.93 28.98 2.90
CA ASP A 38 15.46 29.89 1.89
C ASP A 38 14.67 29.73 0.58
N LEU A 39 13.82 30.70 0.29
CA LEU A 39 13.13 30.80 -1.00
C LEU A 39 14.00 31.59 -1.99
N ASN A 40 14.17 31.06 -3.20
CA ASN A 40 15.02 31.65 -4.25
C ASN A 40 14.53 33.04 -4.75
N ALA A 41 13.33 33.48 -4.37
CA ALA A 41 12.73 34.77 -4.69
C ALA A 41 11.83 35.26 -3.54
N PRO A 42 11.53 36.58 -3.44
CA PRO A 42 10.55 37.08 -2.48
C PRO A 42 9.22 36.35 -2.69
N PRO A 43 8.67 35.67 -1.67
CA PRO A 43 7.43 34.91 -1.83
C PRO A 43 6.25 35.82 -2.12
N SER A 44 5.32 35.36 -2.98
CA SER A 44 3.99 35.95 -3.07
C SER A 44 3.25 35.84 -1.73
N ASP A 45 2.18 36.61 -1.55
CA ASP A 45 1.39 36.54 -0.32
C ASP A 45 0.72 35.17 -0.16
N GLU A 46 0.31 34.52 -1.26
CA GLU A 46 -0.15 33.12 -1.25
C GLU A 46 0.95 32.16 -0.80
N THR A 47 2.18 32.28 -1.31
CA THR A 47 3.29 31.42 -0.86
C THR A 47 3.56 31.60 0.64
N LYS A 48 3.53 32.83 1.15
CA LYS A 48 3.65 33.09 2.59
C LYS A 48 2.50 32.46 3.38
N ALA A 49 1.27 32.55 2.88
CA ALA A 49 0.11 31.96 3.53
C ALA A 49 0.22 30.43 3.62
N ILE A 50 0.67 29.77 2.55
CA ILE A 50 0.93 28.32 2.53
C ILE A 50 2.00 27.95 3.56
N TYR A 51 3.13 28.65 3.57
CA TYR A 51 4.21 28.42 4.54
C TYR A 51 3.73 28.60 5.98
N ASN A 52 2.94 29.65 6.25
CA ASN A 52 2.39 29.90 7.58
C ASN A 52 1.42 28.79 8.01
N ALA A 53 0.52 28.37 7.12
CA ALA A 53 -0.41 27.28 7.38
C ALA A 53 0.33 25.96 7.62
N TYR A 54 1.32 25.65 6.78
CA TYR A 54 2.19 24.48 6.94
C TYR A 54 2.88 24.48 8.30
N ASN A 55 3.57 25.58 8.63
CA ASN A 55 4.32 25.70 9.89
C ASN A 55 3.40 25.62 11.10
N GLN A 56 2.21 26.21 11.02
CA GLN A 56 1.20 26.11 12.08
C GLN A 56 0.83 24.64 12.32
N VAL A 57 0.42 23.92 11.26
CA VAL A 57 0.00 22.51 11.37
C VAL A 57 1.16 21.60 11.81
N SER A 58 2.34 21.80 11.25
CA SER A 58 3.55 21.04 11.58
C SER A 58 3.98 21.24 13.05
N THR A 59 3.78 22.44 13.60
CA THR A 59 4.17 22.75 14.99
C THR A 59 3.13 22.31 16.01
N THR A 60 1.85 22.57 15.76
CA THR A 60 0.79 22.22 16.72
C THR A 60 0.44 20.74 16.71
N GLY A 61 0.89 20.02 15.68
CA GLY A 61 0.35 18.72 15.33
C GLY A 61 -1.08 18.85 14.79
N LEU A 62 -1.54 17.80 14.11
CA LEU A 62 -2.95 17.71 13.75
C LEU A 62 -3.74 17.28 15.02
N PRO A 63 -4.85 17.95 15.38
CA PRO A 63 -5.62 17.58 16.57
C PRO A 63 -6.15 16.13 16.49
N GLY A 64 -5.86 15.31 17.51
CA GLY A 64 -6.36 13.94 17.58
C GLY A 64 -5.64 12.93 16.67
N THR A 65 -4.43 13.25 16.18
CA THR A 65 -3.77 12.46 15.12
C THR A 65 -2.44 11.83 15.53
N ALA A 66 -2.18 11.62 16.82
CA ALA A 66 -0.92 10.99 17.27
C ALA A 66 -0.64 9.63 16.59
N ALA A 67 -1.70 8.95 16.13
CA ALA A 67 -1.64 7.70 15.37
C ALA A 67 -1.50 7.85 13.84
N MET A 68 -1.55 9.08 13.30
CA MET A 68 -1.52 9.36 11.85
C MET A 68 -0.16 9.87 11.35
N ASN A 69 0.89 9.79 12.19
CA ASN A 69 2.24 10.00 11.68
C ASN A 69 2.65 8.82 10.79
N PHE A 70 3.55 9.08 9.86
CA PHE A 70 3.89 8.13 8.81
C PHE A 70 4.43 6.78 9.34
N PRO A 71 5.35 6.71 10.33
CA PRO A 71 5.77 5.45 10.93
C PRO A 71 4.65 4.61 11.55
N GLU A 72 3.69 5.24 12.23
CA GLU A 72 2.55 4.51 12.81
C GLU A 72 1.65 3.93 11.73
N LEU A 73 1.43 4.65 10.62
CA LEU A 73 0.65 4.17 9.49
C LEU A 73 1.37 3.05 8.73
N ALA A 74 2.66 3.24 8.45
CA ALA A 74 3.52 2.25 7.82
C ALA A 74 3.60 0.94 8.63
N GLY A 75 3.70 1.06 9.96
CA GLY A 75 3.82 -0.06 10.88
C GLY A 75 2.57 -0.92 11.04
N ILE A 76 1.41 -0.50 10.50
CA ILE A 76 0.21 -1.36 10.42
C ILE A 76 0.49 -2.57 9.51
N HIS A 77 1.27 -2.37 8.45
CA HIS A 77 1.49 -3.41 7.45
C HIS A 77 2.31 -4.57 8.01
N GLY A 78 3.40 -4.29 8.71
CA GLY A 78 4.41 -5.26 9.14
C GLY A 78 5.03 -4.88 10.48
N LEU A 79 6.36 -4.74 10.53
CA LEU A 79 7.05 -4.34 11.76
C LEU A 79 6.58 -2.94 12.22
N PRO A 80 6.46 -2.72 13.54
CA PRO A 80 7.08 -3.50 14.62
C PRO A 80 6.17 -4.58 15.25
N TYR A 81 5.07 -4.98 14.60
CA TYR A 81 4.11 -5.97 15.12
C TYR A 81 3.49 -5.57 16.47
N GLN A 82 2.99 -4.34 16.52
CA GLN A 82 2.35 -3.78 17.71
C GLN A 82 0.91 -3.39 17.41
N ALA A 83 0.12 -3.25 18.48
CA ALA A 83 -1.19 -2.65 18.37
C ALA A 83 -1.08 -1.25 17.75
N TRP A 84 -1.89 -0.97 16.73
CA TRP A 84 -1.88 0.35 16.12
C TRP A 84 -2.49 1.36 17.09
N LYS A 85 -1.77 2.45 17.37
CA LYS A 85 -2.17 3.44 18.38
C LYS A 85 -3.51 4.12 18.11
N GLY A 86 -3.97 4.10 16.86
CA GLY A 86 -5.26 4.66 16.45
C GLY A 86 -6.44 3.72 16.67
N ASP A 87 -6.21 2.50 17.14
CA ASP A 87 -7.27 1.59 17.57
C ASP A 87 -7.53 1.72 19.09
N PRO A 88 -8.65 2.36 19.51
CA PRO A 88 -8.96 2.60 20.91
C PRO A 88 -9.32 1.34 21.72
N GLN A 89 -9.53 0.17 21.08
CA GLN A 89 -9.86 -1.08 21.79
C GLN A 89 -8.99 -2.26 21.36
N HIS A 90 -7.71 -2.00 21.06
CA HIS A 90 -6.77 -3.00 20.53
C HIS A 90 -6.57 -4.24 21.43
N ASP A 91 -6.69 -4.09 22.76
CA ASP A 91 -6.40 -5.16 23.73
C ASP A 91 -7.42 -6.31 23.78
N VAL A 92 -8.60 -6.16 23.15
CA VAL A 92 -9.71 -7.12 23.37
C VAL A 92 -9.71 -8.27 22.37
N LYS A 93 -9.01 -8.17 21.23
CA LYS A 93 -9.13 -9.16 20.13
C LYS A 93 -7.82 -9.75 19.60
N ALA A 94 -6.71 -9.03 19.66
CA ALA A 94 -5.44 -9.55 19.15
C ALA A 94 -4.71 -10.36 20.22
N ASP A 95 -4.38 -11.61 19.91
CA ASP A 95 -3.61 -12.52 20.78
C ASP A 95 -2.17 -12.71 20.30
N TYR A 96 -1.72 -11.96 19.29
CA TYR A 96 -0.39 -12.10 18.70
C TYR A 96 0.72 -11.81 19.72
N ASN A 97 1.73 -12.69 19.76
CA ASN A 97 2.89 -12.56 20.61
C ASN A 97 4.16 -13.05 19.89
N ALA A 98 5.06 -12.12 19.58
CA ALA A 98 6.33 -12.40 18.88
C ALA A 98 7.35 -13.23 19.70
N GLN A 99 6.99 -13.67 20.91
CA GLN A 99 7.77 -14.57 21.75
C GLN A 99 7.04 -15.90 22.03
N ASP A 100 5.78 -16.03 21.61
CA ASP A 100 5.00 -17.25 21.84
C ASP A 100 5.24 -18.26 20.70
N PRO A 101 5.62 -19.51 21.01
CA PRO A 101 5.74 -20.58 20.01
C PRO A 101 4.50 -20.76 19.12
N LYS A 102 3.29 -20.41 19.59
CA LYS A 102 2.04 -20.50 18.80
C LYS A 102 2.05 -19.58 17.56
N ASP A 103 2.74 -18.45 17.65
CA ASP A 103 2.82 -17.47 16.57
C ASP A 103 4.16 -17.59 15.82
N MET A 104 5.21 -18.06 16.50
CA MET A 104 6.54 -18.29 15.92
C MET A 104 6.67 -19.62 15.17
N GLY A 105 5.70 -20.53 15.30
CA GLY A 105 5.66 -21.80 14.59
C GLY A 105 4.23 -22.35 14.44
N PRO A 106 3.95 -23.21 13.45
CA PRO A 106 4.85 -23.75 12.41
C PRO A 106 5.27 -22.71 11.34
N LYS A 107 6.19 -23.07 10.43
CA LYS A 107 6.61 -22.20 9.31
C LYS A 107 5.72 -22.41 8.07
N PRO A 108 5.30 -21.34 7.36
CA PRO A 108 5.54 -19.93 7.69
C PRO A 108 4.79 -19.52 8.97
N SER A 109 5.49 -18.77 9.84
CA SER A 109 4.96 -18.30 11.11
C SER A 109 3.83 -17.31 10.88
N ARG A 110 3.01 -17.08 11.91
CA ARG A 110 1.96 -16.07 11.87
C ARG A 110 2.56 -14.71 11.48
N PHE A 111 1.89 -14.01 10.57
CA PHE A 111 2.36 -12.69 10.18
C PHE A 111 2.04 -11.70 11.31
N GLY A 112 3.04 -10.97 11.79
CA GLY A 112 2.86 -10.06 12.91
C GLY A 112 2.25 -8.70 12.55
N GLY A 113 2.10 -8.41 11.26
CA GLY A 113 1.39 -7.23 10.78
C GLY A 113 -0.10 -7.50 10.55
N TYR A 114 -0.87 -6.47 10.22
CA TYR A 114 -2.31 -6.60 9.97
C TYR A 114 -2.65 -7.07 8.55
N CYS A 115 -1.68 -7.03 7.62
CA CYS A 115 -1.89 -7.40 6.21
C CYS A 115 -2.30 -8.86 6.01
N ASN A 116 -3.40 -9.07 5.28
CA ASN A 116 -4.01 -10.38 5.05
C ASN A 116 -3.41 -11.11 3.84
N HIS A 117 -2.09 -11.29 3.82
CA HIS A 117 -1.43 -11.97 2.71
C HIS A 117 -1.88 -13.43 2.57
N GLY A 118 -2.02 -13.92 1.33
CA GLY A 118 -2.42 -15.29 1.02
C GLY A 118 -3.84 -15.64 1.49
N SER A 119 -4.74 -14.66 1.51
CA SER A 119 -6.13 -14.82 1.92
C SER A 119 -7.06 -14.02 1.02
N VAL A 120 -8.29 -14.50 0.84
CA VAL A 120 -9.38 -13.82 0.12
C VAL A 120 -9.73 -12.41 0.66
N LEU A 121 -9.20 -12.06 1.84
CA LEU A 121 -9.25 -10.72 2.44
C LEU A 121 -8.18 -9.75 1.90
N PHE A 122 -7.17 -10.22 1.16
CA PHE A 122 -6.05 -9.42 0.65
C PHE A 122 -6.51 -8.14 -0.08
N PRO A 123 -7.39 -8.18 -1.09
CA PRO A 123 -7.79 -6.97 -1.82
C PRO A 123 -8.50 -5.95 -0.92
N LYS A 124 -9.02 -6.40 0.24
CA LYS A 124 -9.78 -5.58 1.18
C LYS A 124 -8.91 -4.81 2.16
N ILE A 125 -7.62 -5.13 2.28
CA ILE A 125 -6.71 -4.36 3.15
C ILE A 125 -6.05 -3.17 2.45
N ALA A 126 -6.15 -3.08 1.13
CA ALA A 126 -5.88 -1.84 0.39
C ALA A 126 -6.97 -0.76 0.65
N ILE A 127 -8.12 -1.16 1.20
CA ILE A 127 -9.28 -0.28 1.45
C ILE A 127 -9.09 0.66 2.66
N PRO A 128 -8.35 0.30 3.70
CA PRO A 128 -7.90 1.24 4.71
C PRO A 128 -7.07 2.42 4.19
N VAL A 129 -6.36 2.24 3.07
CA VAL A 129 -5.76 3.37 2.31
C VAL A 129 -6.86 4.29 1.77
N ARG A 130 -8.06 3.76 1.43
CA ARG A 130 -9.24 4.58 1.14
C ARG A 130 -9.70 5.39 2.35
N TYR A 131 -9.79 4.82 3.56
CA TYR A 131 -10.54 5.45 4.67
C TYR A 131 -9.74 6.20 5.74
N TYR A 132 -8.50 5.81 6.07
CA TYR A 132 -7.76 6.52 7.13
C TYR A 132 -7.17 7.85 6.67
N TYR A 133 -6.92 7.97 5.37
CA TYR A 133 -6.51 9.23 4.74
C TYR A 133 -7.73 10.11 4.36
N LEU A 134 -8.94 9.54 4.35
CA LEU A 134 -10.22 10.25 4.24
C LEU A 134 -10.65 11.00 5.52
N LEU A 135 -9.82 11.07 6.56
CA LEU A 135 -9.97 12.02 7.68
C LEU A 135 -9.76 13.49 7.27
N SER A 136 -10.06 13.82 6.01
CA SER A 136 -10.08 15.16 5.39
C SER A 136 -8.71 15.75 5.02
N ILE A 137 -7.61 15.01 5.15
CA ILE A 137 -6.26 15.59 5.05
C ILE A 137 -5.51 15.17 3.78
N VAL A 138 -5.56 13.91 3.34
CA VAL A 138 -4.82 13.45 2.13
C VAL A 138 -5.67 12.52 1.29
N THR A 139 -5.87 12.83 0.02
CA THR A 139 -6.30 11.81 -0.94
C THR A 139 -5.04 11.12 -1.47
N ILE A 140 -4.96 9.80 -1.35
CA ILE A 140 -3.86 9.03 -1.98
C ILE A 140 -4.22 8.76 -3.43
N TRP A 141 -3.26 9.03 -4.30
CA TRP A 141 -3.33 8.85 -5.74
C TRP A 141 -2.62 7.57 -6.14
N PHE A 142 -2.99 6.98 -7.27
CA PHE A 142 -2.35 5.74 -7.72
C PHE A 142 -1.19 6.03 -8.66
N TRP A 143 -0.25 5.09 -8.73
CA TRP A 143 0.69 5.02 -9.85
C TRP A 143 0.29 3.85 -10.75
N ASP A 144 -0.05 4.15 -12.01
CA ASP A 144 -0.33 3.12 -13.01
C ASP A 144 0.98 2.57 -13.56
N TRP A 145 1.55 1.61 -12.83
CA TRP A 145 2.76 0.93 -13.27
C TRP A 145 2.56 0.10 -14.56
N SER A 146 1.32 -0.06 -15.06
CA SER A 146 1.02 -0.73 -16.32
C SER A 146 0.95 0.21 -17.52
N ASP A 147 1.03 1.54 -17.30
CA ASP A 147 0.95 2.57 -18.34
C ASP A 147 2.05 2.39 -19.41
N LYS A 148 1.73 2.74 -20.67
CA LYS A 148 2.67 2.70 -21.80
C LYS A 148 3.93 3.53 -21.57
N ARG A 149 3.80 4.66 -20.87
CA ARG A 149 4.93 5.53 -20.48
C ARG A 149 6.00 4.77 -19.71
N VAL A 150 5.63 3.82 -18.85
CA VAL A 150 6.57 3.05 -18.03
C VAL A 150 7.55 2.23 -18.89
N GLU A 151 7.13 1.80 -20.07
CA GLU A 151 7.97 1.03 -21.00
C GLU A 151 9.13 1.88 -21.55
N THR A 152 8.84 3.14 -21.86
CA THR A 152 9.81 4.05 -22.46
C THR A 152 10.58 4.85 -21.41
N GLU A 153 9.86 5.36 -20.41
CA GLU A 153 10.35 6.32 -19.43
C GLU A 153 10.83 5.62 -18.15
N GLY A 154 10.15 4.55 -17.74
CA GLY A 154 10.43 3.83 -16.49
C GLY A 154 9.59 4.37 -15.33
N LEU A 155 10.15 4.34 -14.13
CA LEU A 155 9.55 4.92 -12.94
C LEU A 155 9.44 6.45 -13.10
N PRO A 156 8.27 7.06 -12.85
CA PRO A 156 8.11 8.50 -12.90
C PRO A 156 9.08 9.24 -11.97
N LYS A 157 9.63 10.37 -12.44
CA LYS A 157 10.59 11.21 -11.69
C LYS A 157 10.11 11.60 -10.30
N VAL A 158 8.82 11.93 -10.20
CA VAL A 158 8.12 12.24 -8.95
C VAL A 158 8.26 11.15 -7.88
N LEU A 159 8.56 9.90 -8.26
CA LEU A 159 8.68 8.76 -7.36
C LEU A 159 10.13 8.45 -6.96
N TYR A 160 11.14 9.16 -7.45
CA TYR A 160 12.54 8.88 -7.09
C TYR A 160 13.45 10.11 -6.93
N GLU A 161 13.12 11.26 -7.51
CA GLU A 161 13.90 12.48 -7.32
C GLU A 161 13.78 12.96 -5.86
N GLU A 162 14.89 13.38 -5.25
CA GLU A 162 14.92 13.71 -3.81
C GLU A 162 14.21 15.02 -3.45
N GLU A 163 14.03 15.88 -4.45
CA GLU A 163 13.33 17.15 -4.36
C GLU A 163 12.35 17.27 -5.52
N ILE A 164 11.34 18.11 -5.33
CA ILE A 164 10.30 18.34 -6.32
C ILE A 164 9.94 19.82 -6.38
N ASP A 165 9.72 20.29 -7.60
CA ASP A 165 9.23 21.63 -7.88
C ASP A 165 7.70 21.63 -7.84
N LEU A 166 7.11 22.49 -7.01
CA LEU A 166 5.67 22.71 -6.89
C LEU A 166 5.30 24.10 -7.38
N SER A 167 4.23 24.18 -8.15
CA SER A 167 3.69 25.45 -8.64
C SER A 167 2.67 26.01 -7.65
N VAL A 168 2.86 27.26 -7.25
CA VAL A 168 1.89 28.04 -6.46
C VAL A 168 1.34 29.15 -7.34
N VAL A 169 0.04 29.09 -7.61
CA VAL A 169 -0.65 30.06 -8.47
C VAL A 169 -1.28 31.17 -7.61
N SER A 170 -0.98 32.42 -7.93
CA SER A 170 -1.54 33.63 -7.33
C SER A 170 -2.05 34.55 -8.44
N GLY A 171 -3.35 34.51 -8.72
CA GLY A 171 -3.93 35.20 -9.88
C GLY A 171 -3.27 34.72 -11.18
N THR A 172 -2.51 35.59 -11.84
CA THR A 172 -1.76 35.25 -13.07
C THR A 172 -0.28 34.92 -12.82
N GLN A 173 0.20 35.07 -11.58
CA GLN A 173 1.58 34.80 -11.22
C GLN A 173 1.73 33.34 -10.78
N VAL A 174 2.75 32.66 -11.30
CA VAL A 174 3.14 31.32 -10.86
C VAL A 174 4.49 31.42 -10.15
N THR A 175 4.55 30.95 -8.91
CA THR A 175 5.78 30.84 -8.12
C THR A 175 6.15 29.37 -8.01
N ILE A 176 7.38 29.01 -8.34
CA ILE A 176 7.88 27.65 -8.12
C ILE A 176 8.55 27.57 -6.75
N ILE A 177 8.09 26.64 -5.92
CA ILE A 177 8.76 26.27 -4.67
C ILE A 177 9.39 24.89 -4.85
N ARG A 178 10.69 24.80 -4.58
CA ARG A 178 11.39 23.52 -4.55
C ARG A 178 11.36 22.98 -3.14
N VAL A 179 10.87 21.76 -2.94
CA VAL A 179 10.72 21.15 -1.62
C VAL A 179 11.32 19.73 -1.60
N PRO A 180 11.67 19.19 -0.42
CA PRO A 180 12.03 17.78 -0.31
C PRO A 180 10.87 16.91 -0.80
N ASN A 181 11.16 15.83 -1.53
CA ASN A 181 10.13 14.94 -2.06
C ASN A 181 9.72 13.90 -1.01
N PRO A 182 8.50 13.94 -0.47
CA PRO A 182 8.05 12.98 0.55
C PRO A 182 7.57 11.64 -0.04
N ILE A 183 7.38 11.54 -1.36
CA ILE A 183 6.91 10.31 -2.00
C ILE A 183 8.04 9.51 -2.67
N SER A 184 9.27 10.04 -2.69
CA SER A 184 10.46 9.32 -3.17
C SER A 184 11.08 8.37 -2.15
N TYR A 185 11.11 8.78 -0.87
CA TYR A 185 11.66 7.99 0.23
C TYR A 185 11.16 8.54 1.57
N TYR A 186 11.23 7.72 2.61
CA TYR A 186 10.99 8.14 3.99
C TYR A 186 12.30 8.20 4.78
N PRO A 187 12.71 9.36 5.32
CA PRO A 187 13.85 9.45 6.24
C PRO A 187 13.43 9.08 7.66
N PHE A 188 14.05 8.04 8.22
CA PHE A 188 13.80 7.64 9.60
C PHE A 188 14.43 8.64 10.58
N LYS A 189 13.68 9.05 11.61
CA LYS A 189 14.25 9.76 12.78
C LYS A 189 15.04 8.82 13.67
N SER A 190 14.57 7.58 13.76
CA SER A 190 15.19 6.45 14.44
C SER A 190 14.71 5.17 13.78
N ILE A 191 15.56 4.15 13.75
CA ILE A 191 15.19 2.83 13.23
C ILE A 191 14.05 2.22 14.07
N PRO A 192 12.94 1.79 13.46
CA PRO A 192 11.85 1.16 14.20
C PRO A 192 12.28 -0.13 14.92
N PRO A 193 11.69 -0.45 16.08
CA PRO A 193 11.98 -1.68 16.80
C PRO A 193 11.76 -2.93 15.92
N GLY A 194 12.66 -3.90 16.04
CA GLY A 194 12.56 -5.17 15.33
C GLY A 194 13.19 -5.19 13.93
N PHE A 195 13.61 -4.05 13.38
CA PHE A 195 14.36 -4.00 12.12
C PHE A 195 15.68 -4.76 12.26
N ARG A 196 15.99 -5.60 11.28
CA ARG A 196 17.16 -6.50 11.30
C ARG A 196 17.79 -6.61 9.92
N ASP A 197 19.11 -6.71 9.91
CA ASP A 197 19.85 -6.93 8.67
C ASP A 197 19.63 -8.37 8.15
N ILE A 198 19.48 -8.50 6.84
CA ILE A 198 19.34 -9.78 6.13
C ILE A 198 20.60 -9.99 5.31
N LYS A 199 21.49 -10.86 5.80
CA LYS A 199 22.82 -11.07 5.22
C LYS A 199 22.77 -11.63 3.80
N ASP A 200 21.87 -12.57 3.55
CA ASP A 200 21.77 -13.26 2.25
C ASP A 200 21.28 -12.32 1.13
N GLU A 201 20.51 -11.30 1.48
CA GLU A 201 19.98 -10.29 0.56
C GLU A 201 20.85 -9.02 0.52
N THR A 202 21.89 -8.95 1.37
CA THR A 202 22.68 -7.73 1.58
C THR A 202 21.79 -6.52 1.90
N ALA A 203 20.83 -6.73 2.82
CA ALA A 203 19.90 -5.70 3.27
C ALA A 203 20.22 -5.27 4.70
N TYR A 204 20.45 -3.97 4.93
CA TYR A 204 20.90 -3.43 6.22
C TYR A 204 19.80 -2.59 6.90
N TYR A 205 18.59 -3.16 7.03
CA TYR A 205 17.43 -2.48 7.60
C TYR A 205 17.68 -1.89 8.99
N SER A 206 18.52 -2.52 9.83
CA SER A 206 18.80 -1.99 11.16
C SER A 206 19.74 -0.77 11.16
N GLN A 207 20.25 -0.38 9.99
CA GLN A 207 21.25 0.67 9.81
C GLN A 207 20.78 1.76 8.85
N TRP A 208 19.95 1.44 7.85
CA TRP A 208 19.45 2.40 6.86
C TRP A 208 18.49 3.42 7.47
N MET A 209 18.91 4.69 7.51
CA MET A 209 18.16 5.83 8.08
C MET A 209 17.22 6.46 7.06
N ARG A 210 16.98 5.78 5.93
CA ARG A 210 15.94 6.08 4.96
C ARG A 210 15.45 4.80 4.31
N THR A 211 14.27 4.85 3.71
CA THR A 211 13.88 3.80 2.76
C THR A 211 14.73 3.87 1.50
N VAL A 212 15.08 2.68 1.01
CA VAL A 212 15.92 2.44 -0.16
C VAL A 212 15.30 1.36 -1.04
N ARG A 213 15.54 1.50 -2.34
CA ARG A 213 15.13 0.59 -3.42
C ARG A 213 16.38 0.23 -4.21
N TYR A 214 16.69 -1.04 -4.42
CA TYR A 214 18.00 -1.46 -5.00
C TYR A 214 19.16 -0.83 -4.23
N ALA A 215 19.25 -1.18 -2.95
CA ALA A 215 20.23 -0.61 -2.06
C ALA A 215 21.66 -1.01 -2.49
N PRO A 216 22.65 -0.12 -2.36
CA PRO A 216 24.03 -0.51 -2.51
C PRO A 216 24.37 -1.58 -1.46
N SER A 217 25.35 -2.43 -1.76
CA SER A 217 25.90 -3.40 -0.79
C SER A 217 26.73 -2.69 0.29
N ASN A 218 26.11 -1.75 1.01
CA ASN A 218 26.74 -0.86 1.97
C ASN A 218 25.74 -0.55 3.11
N PRO A 219 26.16 -0.64 4.39
CA PRO A 219 25.35 -0.19 5.52
C PRO A 219 25.20 1.34 5.62
N ASP A 220 25.89 2.13 4.79
CA ASP A 220 25.75 3.59 4.77
C ASP A 220 24.28 4.01 4.63
N SER A 221 23.82 4.77 5.61
CA SER A 221 22.41 4.93 5.95
C SER A 221 21.71 6.03 5.15
N LEU A 222 22.45 6.76 4.32
CA LEU A 222 21.96 7.95 3.62
C LEU A 222 21.94 7.82 2.08
N LEU A 223 22.63 6.83 1.52
CA LEU A 223 22.76 6.70 0.07
C LEU A 223 21.40 6.39 -0.59
N PRO A 224 21.06 7.06 -1.71
CA PRO A 224 19.91 6.68 -2.50
C PRO A 224 20.11 5.30 -3.14
N GLY A 225 18.99 4.73 -3.56
CA GLY A 225 18.96 3.47 -4.30
C GLY A 225 19.46 3.57 -5.75
N ASP A 226 19.62 2.42 -6.39
CA ASP A 226 19.97 2.32 -7.81
C ASP A 226 18.72 2.38 -8.71
N ILE A 227 18.38 3.61 -9.15
CA ILE A 227 17.26 3.85 -10.04
C ILE A 227 17.46 3.27 -11.45
N GLU A 228 18.70 3.12 -11.90
CA GLU A 228 19.00 2.54 -13.22
C GLU A 228 18.70 1.04 -13.22
N ALA A 229 19.14 0.32 -12.17
CA ALA A 229 18.83 -1.08 -11.98
C ALA A 229 17.32 -1.34 -11.82
N LEU A 230 16.64 -0.48 -11.04
CA LEU A 230 15.18 -0.53 -10.90
C LEU A 230 14.50 -0.37 -12.26
N ASN A 231 14.81 0.71 -12.99
CA ASN A 231 14.20 0.99 -14.28
C ASN A 231 14.48 -0.10 -15.31
N LYS A 232 15.68 -0.68 -15.28
CA LYS A 232 16.00 -1.83 -16.13
C LYS A 232 15.07 -3.01 -15.81
N ARG A 233 14.97 -3.41 -14.54
CA ARG A 233 14.11 -4.54 -14.14
C ARG A 233 12.64 -4.26 -14.46
N LEU A 234 12.16 -3.06 -14.14
CA LEU A 234 10.78 -2.64 -14.40
C LEU A 234 10.43 -2.75 -15.89
N LYS A 235 11.29 -2.23 -16.78
CA LYS A 235 11.07 -2.29 -18.23
C LYS A 235 11.16 -3.72 -18.78
N ASP A 236 12.08 -4.53 -18.28
CA ASP A 236 12.24 -5.93 -18.71
C ASP A 236 11.00 -6.78 -18.35
N GLU A 237 10.37 -6.54 -17.20
CA GLU A 237 9.21 -7.31 -16.71
C GLU A 237 7.87 -6.80 -17.23
N LEU A 238 7.78 -5.53 -17.64
CA LEU A 238 6.52 -4.85 -17.96
C LEU A 238 5.66 -5.56 -19.03
N PRO A 239 6.21 -6.13 -20.12
CA PRO A 239 5.40 -6.87 -21.09
C PRO A 239 4.71 -8.10 -20.46
N ASN A 240 5.41 -8.87 -19.62
CA ASN A 240 4.84 -10.02 -18.93
C ASN A 240 3.79 -9.59 -17.91
N LEU A 241 4.09 -8.53 -17.15
CA LEU A 241 3.20 -7.96 -16.14
C LEU A 241 1.86 -7.52 -16.73
N ARG A 242 1.85 -6.88 -17.90
CA ARG A 242 0.62 -6.48 -18.59
C ARG A 242 -0.20 -7.67 -19.07
N CYS A 243 0.43 -8.74 -19.53
CA CYS A 243 -0.27 -9.97 -19.91
C CYS A 243 -0.95 -10.62 -18.70
N ARG A 244 -0.25 -10.70 -17.55
CA ARG A 244 -0.81 -11.22 -16.29
C ARG A 244 -1.93 -10.32 -15.76
N LEU A 245 -1.81 -9.01 -15.89
CA LEU A 245 -2.92 -8.11 -15.56
C LEU A 245 -4.16 -8.36 -16.42
N ALA A 246 -3.97 -8.59 -17.72
CA ALA A 246 -5.09 -8.86 -18.61
C ALA A 246 -5.81 -10.17 -18.22
N SER A 247 -5.07 -11.18 -17.74
CA SER A 247 -5.67 -12.48 -17.37
C SER A 247 -6.65 -12.37 -16.18
N LEU A 248 -6.45 -11.41 -15.27
CA LEU A 248 -7.38 -11.11 -14.17
C LEU A 248 -8.82 -10.85 -14.67
N PHE A 249 -8.98 -10.37 -15.90
CA PHE A 249 -10.27 -10.02 -16.52
C PHE A 249 -10.80 -11.09 -17.48
N THR A 250 -10.20 -12.28 -17.46
CA THR A 250 -10.57 -13.41 -18.34
C THR A 250 -10.87 -14.70 -17.58
N LEU A 251 -11.01 -14.63 -16.26
CA LEU A 251 -11.29 -15.79 -15.42
C LEU A 251 -12.71 -16.32 -15.68
N PRO A 252 -12.92 -17.64 -15.68
CA PRO A 252 -14.24 -18.21 -15.90
C PRO A 252 -15.19 -17.87 -14.73
N THR A 253 -16.47 -17.60 -15.01
CA THR A 253 -17.49 -17.27 -13.98
C THR A 253 -18.36 -18.47 -13.57
N GLY A 254 -18.11 -19.65 -14.14
CA GLY A 254 -18.84 -20.89 -13.81
C GLY A 254 -20.04 -21.20 -14.71
N GLU A 255 -20.36 -20.36 -15.70
CA GLU A 255 -21.34 -20.69 -16.75
C GLU A 255 -20.73 -21.47 -17.93
N GLU A 256 -19.39 -21.56 -17.98
CA GLU A 256 -18.64 -22.15 -19.08
C GLU A 256 -18.16 -23.57 -18.75
N THR A 257 -18.90 -24.56 -19.27
CA THR A 257 -18.44 -25.91 -19.68
C THR A 257 -17.32 -26.57 -18.84
N GLU A 258 -17.63 -27.00 -17.63
CA GLU A 258 -16.91 -28.11 -16.98
C GLU A 258 -17.79 -29.39 -17.05
N PRO A 259 -17.21 -30.60 -17.05
CA PRO A 259 -17.98 -31.84 -17.02
C PRO A 259 -19.01 -31.80 -15.88
N GLU A 260 -20.22 -32.32 -16.12
CA GLU A 260 -21.34 -32.32 -15.16
C GLU A 260 -20.97 -32.85 -13.76
N ASP A 261 -19.88 -33.62 -13.66
CA ASP A 261 -19.39 -34.24 -12.43
C ASP A 261 -18.64 -33.29 -11.46
N ARG A 262 -18.17 -32.10 -11.90
CA ARG A 262 -17.53 -31.08 -11.04
C ARG A 262 -17.76 -29.64 -11.53
N PRO A 263 -18.94 -29.04 -11.28
CA PRO A 263 -19.19 -27.65 -11.65
C PRO A 263 -18.27 -26.68 -10.88
N ARG A 264 -17.76 -25.67 -11.59
CA ARG A 264 -16.99 -24.57 -11.00
C ARG A 264 -17.88 -23.77 -10.04
N ARG A 265 -17.42 -23.59 -8.79
CA ARG A 265 -18.13 -22.79 -7.77
C ARG A 265 -17.92 -21.31 -8.08
N LYS A 266 -18.92 -20.47 -7.81
CA LYS A 266 -18.81 -19.03 -8.08
C LYS A 266 -17.69 -18.40 -7.25
N CYS A 267 -17.49 -18.91 -6.03
CA CYS A 267 -16.41 -18.49 -5.14
C CYS A 267 -14.99 -18.83 -5.63
N GLN A 268 -14.81 -19.78 -6.57
CA GLN A 268 -13.49 -20.14 -7.11
C GLN A 268 -12.88 -18.99 -7.89
N THR A 269 -13.69 -18.27 -8.67
CA THR A 269 -13.23 -17.13 -9.47
C THR A 269 -12.67 -16.02 -8.60
N TYR A 270 -13.32 -15.72 -7.47
CA TYR A 270 -12.79 -14.73 -6.53
C TYR A 270 -11.54 -15.21 -5.80
N ASP A 271 -11.44 -16.50 -5.45
CA ASP A 271 -10.25 -17.06 -4.81
C ASP A 271 -9.03 -17.00 -5.75
N GLU A 272 -9.17 -17.48 -6.99
CA GLU A 272 -8.13 -17.40 -8.03
C GLU A 272 -7.73 -15.95 -8.35
N PHE A 273 -8.69 -15.02 -8.33
CA PHE A 273 -8.40 -13.62 -8.56
C PHE A 273 -7.69 -12.95 -7.37
N SER A 274 -8.15 -13.18 -6.14
CA SER A 274 -7.88 -12.26 -5.02
C SER A 274 -6.50 -12.43 -4.41
N ASN A 275 -5.97 -13.65 -4.34
CA ASN A 275 -4.85 -13.97 -3.47
C ASN A 275 -3.95 -15.06 -4.06
N HIS A 276 -2.69 -15.09 -3.63
CA HIS A 276 -1.69 -16.01 -4.16
C HIS A 276 -1.75 -17.41 -3.50
N THR A 277 -2.71 -17.68 -2.61
CA THR A 277 -2.84 -18.96 -1.88
C THR A 277 -4.24 -19.54 -2.08
N VAL A 278 -4.52 -19.92 -3.32
CA VAL A 278 -5.83 -20.42 -3.76
C VAL A 278 -6.17 -21.72 -3.04
N GLN A 279 -7.21 -21.70 -2.22
CA GLN A 279 -7.64 -22.84 -1.40
C GLN A 279 -8.65 -23.71 -2.16
N SER A 280 -9.46 -23.08 -3.01
CA SER A 280 -10.61 -23.70 -3.70
C SER A 280 -10.25 -24.75 -4.76
N THR A 281 -8.96 -24.88 -5.11
CA THR A 281 -8.46 -25.93 -6.02
C THR A 281 -8.17 -27.26 -5.33
N ASN A 282 -8.25 -27.33 -3.99
CA ASN A 282 -7.83 -28.47 -3.16
C ASN A 282 -6.39 -28.96 -3.43
N LYS A 283 -5.55 -28.14 -4.05
CA LYS A 283 -4.12 -28.39 -4.21
C LYS A 283 -3.39 -27.78 -3.02
N LEU A 284 -2.81 -28.64 -2.20
CA LEU A 284 -2.06 -28.20 -1.02
C LEU A 284 -0.89 -27.30 -1.46
N HIS A 285 -0.78 -26.12 -0.84
CA HIS A 285 0.27 -25.12 -1.12
C HIS A 285 0.30 -24.62 -2.58
N TYR A 286 -0.85 -24.56 -3.27
CA TYR A 286 -0.89 -23.95 -4.59
C TYR A 286 -0.64 -22.43 -4.49
N TYR A 287 0.45 -21.98 -5.14
CA TYR A 287 0.77 -20.57 -5.28
C TYR A 287 0.34 -20.10 -6.66
N ASP A 288 -0.53 -19.09 -6.71
CA ASP A 288 -0.98 -18.50 -7.97
C ASP A 288 -0.31 -17.15 -8.20
N SER A 289 0.73 -17.16 -9.04
CA SER A 289 1.40 -15.93 -9.43
C SER A 289 0.49 -14.99 -10.22
N ASP A 290 -0.54 -15.50 -10.91
CA ASP A 290 -1.34 -14.68 -11.82
C ASP A 290 -2.58 -14.08 -11.16
N SER A 291 -2.77 -14.36 -9.86
CA SER A 291 -3.71 -13.63 -9.00
C SER A 291 -3.33 -12.15 -8.84
N LEU A 292 -4.27 -11.32 -8.38
CA LEU A 292 -4.04 -9.91 -8.07
C LEU A 292 -2.88 -9.76 -7.07
N GLU A 293 -2.86 -10.60 -6.03
CA GLU A 293 -1.79 -10.61 -5.03
C GLU A 293 -0.46 -11.06 -5.62
N GLY A 294 -0.42 -12.12 -6.44
CA GLY A 294 0.82 -12.58 -7.06
C GLY A 294 1.44 -11.57 -8.05
N ILE A 295 0.61 -10.80 -8.76
CA ILE A 295 1.06 -9.68 -9.60
C ILE A 295 1.55 -8.52 -8.73
N HIS A 296 0.85 -8.22 -7.64
CA HIS A 296 1.28 -7.26 -6.63
C HIS A 296 2.64 -7.62 -6.01
N ASP A 297 2.87 -8.89 -5.69
CA ASP A 297 4.13 -9.40 -5.12
C ASP A 297 5.28 -9.17 -6.10
N THR A 298 5.04 -9.46 -7.39
CA THR A 298 6.01 -9.20 -8.46
C THR A 298 6.40 -7.71 -8.48
N MET A 299 5.43 -6.80 -8.31
CA MET A 299 5.73 -5.36 -8.26
C MET A 299 6.48 -4.94 -6.99
N HIS A 300 6.21 -5.57 -5.85
CA HIS A 300 7.01 -5.37 -4.64
C HIS A 300 8.49 -5.74 -4.88
N ASP A 301 8.74 -6.89 -5.51
CA ASP A 301 10.09 -7.34 -5.87
C ASP A 301 10.78 -6.41 -6.88
N ILE A 302 10.06 -5.99 -7.93
CA ILE A 302 10.55 -5.06 -8.95
C ILE A 302 10.89 -3.69 -8.35
N LEU A 303 10.14 -3.21 -7.36
CA LEU A 303 10.39 -1.91 -6.74
C LEU A 303 11.45 -1.97 -5.66
N GLY A 304 11.50 -3.07 -4.91
CA GLY A 304 12.39 -3.21 -3.78
C GLY A 304 13.81 -3.62 -4.18
N GLY A 305 13.95 -4.61 -5.06
CA GLY A 305 15.22 -5.33 -5.17
C GLY A 305 15.60 -5.94 -3.81
N ASN A 306 16.73 -5.52 -3.24
CA ASN A 306 17.14 -5.81 -1.86
C ASN A 306 16.73 -4.74 -0.82
N GLY A 307 15.84 -3.82 -1.21
CA GLY A 307 15.38 -2.69 -0.42
C GLY A 307 14.03 -2.93 0.27
N HIS A 308 13.44 -1.85 0.80
CA HIS A 308 12.28 -1.94 1.69
C HIS A 308 11.03 -2.51 1.01
N MET A 309 10.78 -2.13 -0.25
CA MET A 309 9.58 -2.54 -0.97
C MET A 309 9.47 -4.04 -1.25
N SER A 310 10.55 -4.82 -1.23
CA SER A 310 10.49 -6.26 -1.54
C SER A 310 10.22 -7.14 -0.33
N ASN A 311 10.18 -6.56 0.88
CA ASN A 311 9.97 -7.32 2.10
C ASN A 311 8.76 -6.80 2.87
N PRO A 312 7.74 -7.65 3.15
CA PRO A 312 6.48 -7.20 3.75
C PRO A 312 6.64 -6.59 5.14
N ASP A 313 7.71 -6.91 5.88
CA ASP A 313 7.96 -6.31 7.19
C ASP A 313 8.37 -4.83 7.10
N TYR A 314 8.93 -4.41 5.96
CA TYR A 314 9.53 -3.10 5.75
C TYR A 314 8.82 -2.27 4.68
N ALA A 315 8.09 -2.91 3.76
CA ALA A 315 7.51 -2.28 2.58
C ALA A 315 6.60 -1.09 2.90
N GLY A 316 5.81 -1.18 3.97
CA GLY A 316 4.89 -0.11 4.39
C GLY A 316 5.58 1.23 4.68
N PHE A 317 6.89 1.22 4.96
CA PHE A 317 7.66 2.44 5.22
C PHE A 317 8.11 3.17 3.95
N ASP A 318 8.11 2.52 2.78
CA ASP A 318 8.43 3.21 1.53
C ASP A 318 7.18 3.96 1.04
N PRO A 319 7.21 5.30 0.84
CA PRO A 319 6.02 6.04 0.43
C PRO A 319 5.33 5.51 -0.84
N ILE A 320 6.07 4.91 -1.79
CA ILE A 320 5.48 4.33 -3.00
C ILE A 320 4.55 3.15 -2.72
N PHE A 321 4.69 2.50 -1.56
CA PHE A 321 3.77 1.46 -1.07
C PHE A 321 2.31 1.88 -1.21
N HIS A 322 2.02 3.11 -0.79
CA HIS A 322 0.66 3.65 -0.78
C HIS A 322 0.12 3.87 -2.21
N LEU A 323 0.96 4.34 -3.13
CA LEU A 323 0.57 4.59 -4.51
C LEU A 323 0.41 3.27 -5.28
N HIS A 324 1.25 2.28 -5.00
CA HIS A 324 1.14 0.91 -5.51
C HIS A 324 -0.16 0.25 -5.04
N HIS A 325 -0.43 0.25 -3.74
CA HIS A 325 -1.66 -0.30 -3.16
C HIS A 325 -2.91 0.45 -3.61
N CYS A 326 -2.81 1.74 -3.91
CA CYS A 326 -3.91 2.49 -4.54
C CYS A 326 -4.17 2.03 -5.99
N ASN A 327 -3.17 1.57 -6.74
CA ASN A 327 -3.38 0.97 -8.05
C ASN A 327 -3.95 -0.46 -7.95
N VAL A 328 -3.52 -1.23 -6.95
CA VAL A 328 -4.11 -2.54 -6.63
C VAL A 328 -5.60 -2.40 -6.27
N ASP A 329 -5.94 -1.40 -5.46
CA ASP A 329 -7.33 -1.04 -5.13
C ASP A 329 -8.13 -0.63 -6.39
N ARG A 330 -7.50 0.08 -7.33
CA ARG A 330 -8.11 0.41 -8.63
C ARG A 330 -8.37 -0.84 -9.45
N LEU A 331 -7.39 -1.74 -9.59
CA LEU A 331 -7.55 -3.01 -10.32
C LEU A 331 -8.66 -3.86 -9.69
N TYR A 332 -8.72 -3.86 -8.35
CA TYR A 332 -9.77 -4.49 -7.60
C TYR A 332 -11.15 -3.92 -7.95
N ALA A 333 -11.31 -2.60 -7.91
CA ALA A 333 -12.56 -1.93 -8.28
C ALA A 333 -12.97 -2.19 -9.74
N LEU A 334 -12.01 -2.26 -10.68
CA LEU A 334 -12.27 -2.64 -12.07
C LEU A 334 -12.76 -4.07 -12.18
N TRP A 335 -12.19 -4.99 -11.40
CA TRP A 335 -12.65 -6.39 -11.35
C TRP A 335 -14.07 -6.49 -10.79
N GLU A 336 -14.38 -5.77 -9.70
CA GLU A 336 -15.74 -5.73 -9.12
C GLU A 336 -16.79 -5.21 -10.13
N TYR A 337 -16.36 -4.38 -11.09
CA TYR A 337 -17.22 -3.86 -12.15
C TYR A 337 -17.49 -4.88 -13.26
N VAL A 338 -16.51 -5.72 -13.59
CA VAL A 338 -16.59 -6.70 -14.70
C VAL A 338 -17.28 -7.99 -14.26
N TYR A 339 -17.06 -8.44 -13.02
CA TYR A 339 -17.51 -9.76 -12.58
C TYR A 339 -18.86 -9.75 -11.84
N PRO A 340 -19.62 -10.87 -11.92
CA PRO A 340 -20.89 -11.00 -11.22
C PRO A 340 -20.79 -10.81 -9.69
N LYS A 341 -21.87 -10.24 -9.16
CA LYS A 341 -22.03 -9.87 -7.75
C LYS A 341 -21.99 -11.04 -6.77
N ASP A 342 -22.19 -12.26 -7.27
CA ASP A 342 -22.28 -13.51 -6.54
C ASP A 342 -21.04 -14.41 -6.69
N CYS A 343 -19.98 -13.93 -7.38
CA CYS A 343 -18.66 -14.59 -7.39
C CYS A 343 -17.93 -14.54 -6.04
N TYR A 344 -18.46 -13.80 -5.06
CA TYR A 344 -17.87 -13.68 -3.72
C TYR A 344 -18.23 -14.86 -2.82
N VAL A 345 -17.55 -14.96 -1.68
CA VAL A 345 -17.86 -15.94 -0.62
C VAL A 345 -19.34 -15.85 -0.24
N THR A 346 -20.15 -16.83 -0.67
CA THR A 346 -21.51 -17.05 -0.15
C THR A 346 -21.47 -18.25 0.77
N ASP A 347 -22.12 -18.14 1.94
CA ASP A 347 -21.96 -18.96 3.16
C ASP A 347 -22.04 -20.49 3.06
N ASN A 348 -22.23 -21.09 1.88
CA ASN A 348 -22.36 -22.53 1.74
C ASN A 348 -21.58 -23.14 0.56
N GLU A 349 -20.80 -22.36 -0.20
CA GLU A 349 -20.05 -22.90 -1.35
C GLU A 349 -18.66 -23.40 -0.98
N TYR A 350 -17.84 -22.64 -0.24
CA TYR A 350 -16.49 -23.04 0.18
C TYR A 350 -16.08 -22.27 1.44
N VAL A 351 -15.33 -22.91 2.35
CA VAL A 351 -14.84 -22.28 3.57
C VAL A 351 -13.40 -21.84 3.37
N PHE A 352 -13.20 -20.53 3.25
CA PHE A 352 -11.86 -19.94 3.21
C PHE A 352 -11.32 -19.74 4.61
N THR A 353 -10.01 -19.87 4.77
CA THR A 353 -9.33 -19.59 6.04
C THR A 353 -8.23 -18.54 5.87
N GLN A 354 -7.88 -17.90 6.99
CA GLN A 354 -6.66 -17.13 7.11
C GLN A 354 -5.49 -18.11 7.37
N ASN A 355 -4.94 -18.66 6.29
CA ASN A 355 -3.98 -19.77 6.30
C ASN A 355 -2.68 -19.44 7.05
N ARG A 356 -2.27 -18.18 7.16
CA ARG A 356 -1.05 -17.79 7.90
C ARG A 356 -1.37 -17.16 9.26
N GLY A 357 -2.49 -16.47 9.38
CA GLY A 357 -2.74 -15.59 10.52
C GLY A 357 -2.08 -14.22 10.34
N THR A 358 -2.64 -13.20 10.98
CA THR A 358 -2.16 -11.81 11.03
C THR A 358 -2.10 -11.35 12.48
N TYR A 359 -1.67 -10.12 12.77
CA TYR A 359 -1.74 -9.57 14.12
C TYR A 359 -3.12 -9.77 14.78
N ALA A 360 -4.20 -9.56 14.02
CA ALA A 360 -5.57 -9.62 14.51
C ALA A 360 -6.27 -10.97 14.30
N LEU A 361 -5.87 -11.74 13.28
CA LEU A 361 -6.53 -13.01 12.94
C LEU A 361 -5.64 -14.20 13.27
N VAL A 362 -6.18 -15.17 13.99
CA VAL A 362 -5.45 -16.40 14.32
C VAL A 362 -5.27 -17.29 13.10
N TYR A 363 -4.22 -18.11 13.15
CA TYR A 363 -3.92 -19.13 12.15
C TYR A 363 -5.13 -20.04 11.89
N ASN A 364 -5.45 -20.29 10.61
CA ASN A 364 -6.56 -21.10 10.13
C ASN A 364 -7.97 -20.66 10.60
N SER A 365 -8.14 -19.44 11.08
CA SER A 365 -9.48 -18.90 11.34
C SER A 365 -10.30 -18.80 10.05
N MET A 366 -11.59 -19.11 10.12
CA MET A 366 -12.53 -18.93 9.02
C MET A 366 -12.63 -17.46 8.65
N VAL A 367 -12.64 -17.16 7.34
CA VAL A 367 -12.85 -15.80 6.83
C VAL A 367 -14.15 -15.71 6.03
N LEU A 368 -14.94 -14.69 6.36
CA LEU A 368 -16.29 -14.42 5.86
C LEU A 368 -16.40 -12.94 5.43
N GLY A 369 -17.54 -12.56 4.84
CA GLY A 369 -17.81 -11.17 4.44
C GLY A 369 -17.79 -10.20 5.63
N GLU A 370 -18.26 -10.68 6.78
CA GLU A 370 -18.33 -9.97 8.05
C GLU A 370 -17.06 -10.07 8.89
N THR A 371 -16.03 -10.79 8.43
CA THR A 371 -14.75 -10.84 9.15
C THR A 371 -14.20 -9.43 9.32
N GLU A 372 -13.85 -9.11 10.55
CA GLU A 372 -13.38 -7.79 10.95
C GLU A 372 -12.00 -7.50 10.37
N LEU A 373 -11.89 -6.35 9.72
CA LEU A 373 -10.65 -5.81 9.17
C LEU A 373 -10.00 -4.88 10.21
N ALA A 374 -9.56 -5.46 11.33
CA ALA A 374 -8.76 -4.71 12.30
C ALA A 374 -7.46 -4.18 11.63
N PRO A 375 -6.94 -3.02 12.07
CA PRO A 375 -7.39 -2.18 13.19
C PRO A 375 -8.42 -1.13 12.78
N PHE A 376 -9.06 -1.30 11.61
CA PHE A 376 -9.77 -0.23 10.93
C PHE A 376 -11.23 -0.12 11.40
N ARG A 377 -11.64 1.05 11.88
CA ARG A 377 -12.97 1.26 12.46
C ARG A 377 -13.86 2.19 11.64
N LEU A 378 -15.15 1.90 11.67
CA LEU A 378 -16.24 2.79 11.28
C LEU A 378 -16.41 3.89 12.33
N GLU A 379 -17.11 4.98 11.97
CA GLU A 379 -17.48 6.05 12.92
C GLU A 379 -18.28 5.52 14.13
N SER A 380 -19.03 4.43 13.94
CA SER A 380 -19.75 3.74 15.01
C SER A 380 -18.85 3.05 16.05
N GLY A 381 -17.54 2.98 15.80
CA GLY A 381 -16.56 2.29 16.62
C GLY A 381 -16.45 0.79 16.32
N LYS A 382 -17.29 0.21 15.47
CA LYS A 382 -17.15 -1.19 14.98
C LYS A 382 -16.02 -1.30 13.96
N TYR A 383 -15.44 -2.48 13.80
CA TYR A 383 -14.48 -2.71 12.72
C TYR A 383 -15.16 -2.68 11.35
N TRP A 384 -14.41 -2.22 10.35
CA TRP A 384 -14.73 -2.48 8.95
C TRP A 384 -14.79 -3.98 8.70
N THR A 385 -15.55 -4.38 7.69
CA THR A 385 -15.61 -5.76 7.22
C THR A 385 -15.50 -5.76 5.70
N SER A 386 -15.24 -6.92 5.10
CA SER A 386 -15.21 -7.05 3.64
C SER A 386 -16.53 -6.60 3.01
N ASP A 387 -17.67 -6.87 3.66
CA ASP A 387 -18.99 -6.45 3.18
C ASP A 387 -19.19 -4.94 3.15
N HIS A 388 -18.69 -4.21 4.15
CA HIS A 388 -18.70 -2.74 4.11
C HIS A 388 -17.81 -2.18 3.01
N ALA A 389 -16.77 -2.93 2.65
CA ALA A 389 -15.70 -2.51 1.76
C ALA A 389 -15.90 -3.05 0.32
N ARG A 390 -17.08 -3.59 0.01
CA ARG A 390 -17.47 -4.01 -1.34
C ARG A 390 -18.17 -2.86 -2.06
N ARG A 391 -17.79 -2.64 -3.32
CA ARG A 391 -18.42 -1.72 -4.27
C ARG A 391 -18.25 -0.23 -3.90
N LEU A 392 -18.38 0.61 -4.93
CA LEU A 392 -18.23 2.07 -4.86
C LEU A 392 -19.60 2.78 -5.01
N ASP A 393 -20.71 2.06 -4.83
CA ASP A 393 -22.08 2.58 -5.02
C ASP A 393 -22.61 3.40 -3.85
#